data_AF-A0A1S3KDV9-F1
#
_entry.id   AF-A0A1S3KDV9-F1
#
_cell.length_a   1.000
_cell.length_b   1.000
_cell.length_c   1.000
_cell.angle_alpha   90.00
_cell.angle_beta   90.00
_cell.angle_gamma   90.00
#
_symmetry.space_group_name_H-M   'P 1'
#
loop_
_entity.id
_entity.type
_entity.pdbx_description
1 polymer ?
#
loop_
_entity_poly.entity_id
_entity_poly.type
_entity_poly.pdbx_seq_one_letter_code
_entity_poly.pdbx_strand_id
1 'polypeptide(L)'
;MAMNGVSGHDTMNMKVGLLNRDKKYLTAESFGCKINASGTSLKKKQVWTIEQDKRADVVYIRSHLGRYLSGDKNGNVKGESEEPGEDEQFIIEYAQDGSGCWAFKNAKHGYYFGGSEDQLRCYEKSPTDKEWWTVHLAIHPQVNLMNVNRNRYARLNAEAEEIHCDEVIPWGQDALITIEFRDNRYAVKTCDNRYLHREGRLVGELSADTLYTLEMKSGQHSGIAFKDSTGRYLTNVGSFATMKARNKTISKDELYLLQDSHPQVTLTGHNGRFVSIKQGVDLTANQDDVTDKESFQIEFDKKTKCCRFRTVDNKFWTIGNANGIQGAAKDTSPKVYFDLEWHSNGFVSLKASNNSYVTARMNGSLYAVSDTVTDKEKFMLTLVNRPILVLKGQYGFVGFKTPNSPKLDCARSVYDIITLSQNPDGTYCMKAPNGNYLAVTSDGSIAAENATPYKFILELREHSKFAIKAENGCYLKGEQNGIFSATGTEINANTLWEY
;
A
#
# COMPACT_ATOMS: atom_id res chain seq x y z
N MET A 1 -21.62 19.61 -9.12
CA MET A 1 -20.98 18.28 -9.14
C MET A 1 -19.69 18.41 -8.36
N ALA A 2 -19.67 17.87 -7.14
CA ALA A 2 -18.55 18.06 -6.22
C ALA A 2 -17.36 17.19 -6.68
N MET A 3 -16.28 17.86 -7.10
CA MET A 3 -14.98 17.24 -7.27
C MET A 3 -14.57 16.60 -5.95
N ASN A 4 -14.00 15.39 -6.06
CA ASN A 4 -13.40 14.66 -4.97
C ASN A 4 -12.56 15.60 -4.09
N GLY A 5 -12.60 15.38 -2.77
CA GLY A 5 -11.60 15.91 -1.83
C GLY A 5 -10.23 15.26 -2.05
N VAL A 6 -9.78 15.23 -3.30
CA VAL A 6 -8.38 14.99 -3.67
C VAL A 6 -7.67 16.28 -3.29
N SER A 7 -6.91 16.22 -2.21
CA SER A 7 -5.88 17.18 -1.87
C SER A 7 -4.96 17.36 -3.09
N GLY A 8 -5.26 18.33 -3.96
CA GLY A 8 -4.42 18.76 -5.07
C GLY A 8 -4.13 17.68 -6.14
N HIS A 9 -3.96 18.10 -7.38
CA HIS A 9 -3.00 17.40 -8.24
C HIS A 9 -1.59 17.62 -7.64
N ASP A 10 -1.29 16.89 -6.56
CA ASP A 10 0.09 16.70 -6.10
C ASP A 10 0.78 15.83 -7.14
N THR A 11 1.98 16.27 -7.54
CA THR A 11 2.84 15.53 -8.46
C THR A 11 2.92 14.07 -8.03
N MET A 12 2.71 13.13 -8.97
CA MET A 12 2.85 11.71 -8.69
C MET A 12 4.33 11.41 -8.40
N ASN A 13 4.69 11.52 -7.13
CA ASN A 13 6.03 11.21 -6.63
C ASN A 13 6.09 9.71 -6.37
N MET A 14 6.92 9.01 -7.13
CA MET A 14 7.04 7.56 -7.04
C MET A 14 8.28 7.17 -6.24
N LYS A 15 8.10 6.47 -5.12
CA LYS A 15 9.22 5.91 -4.35
C LYS A 15 9.71 4.62 -4.99
N VAL A 16 11.00 4.53 -5.26
CA VAL A 16 11.64 3.40 -5.94
C VAL A 16 13.02 3.09 -5.34
N GLY A 17 13.47 1.86 -5.53
CA GLY A 17 14.88 1.50 -5.57
C GLY A 17 15.32 1.32 -7.02
N LEU A 18 16.57 1.68 -7.30
CA LEU A 18 17.21 1.49 -8.61
C LEU A 18 18.28 0.40 -8.47
N LEU A 19 18.07 -0.78 -9.06
CA LEU A 19 19.09 -1.84 -9.08
C LEU A 19 19.91 -1.75 -10.35
N ASN A 20 21.24 -1.78 -10.22
CA ASN A 20 22.13 -1.90 -11.36
C ASN A 20 22.22 -3.36 -11.85
N ARG A 21 23.03 -3.59 -12.89
CA ARG A 21 23.32 -4.91 -13.45
C ARG A 21 23.81 -5.92 -12.40
N ASP A 22 24.62 -5.46 -11.44
CA ASP A 22 25.22 -6.29 -10.38
C ASP A 22 24.23 -6.59 -9.24
N LYS A 23 22.94 -6.27 -9.43
CA LYS A 23 21.86 -6.45 -8.46
C LYS A 23 22.14 -5.71 -7.15
N LYS A 24 22.77 -4.54 -7.25
CA LYS A 24 22.98 -3.61 -6.15
C LYS A 24 22.13 -2.36 -6.32
N TYR A 25 21.55 -1.91 -5.22
CA TYR A 25 20.72 -0.71 -5.16
C TYR A 25 21.58 0.55 -5.10
N LEU A 26 21.18 1.54 -5.89
CA LEU A 26 21.61 2.93 -5.74
C LEU A 26 21.35 3.40 -4.32
N THR A 27 22.36 3.95 -3.68
CA THR A 27 22.40 4.28 -2.26
C THR A 27 22.88 5.72 -2.09
N ALA A 28 22.10 6.52 -1.37
CA ALA A 28 22.55 7.80 -0.84
C ALA A 28 23.08 7.59 0.58
N GLU A 29 24.36 7.87 0.82
CA GLU A 29 24.93 7.78 2.15
C GLU A 29 24.45 8.94 3.04
N SER A 30 24.22 8.63 4.33
CA SER A 30 23.72 9.62 5.30
C SER A 30 24.73 10.74 5.60
N PHE A 31 26.01 10.54 5.26
CA PHE A 31 27.08 11.50 5.52
C PHE A 31 27.91 11.73 4.27
N GLY A 32 28.35 12.98 4.08
CA GLY A 32 29.23 13.37 2.97
C GLY A 32 28.59 13.37 1.58
N CYS A 33 27.25 13.29 1.50
CA CYS A 33 26.47 13.34 0.26
C CYS A 33 26.94 12.38 -0.85
N LYS A 34 27.61 11.29 -0.46
CA LYS A 34 28.13 10.29 -1.38
C LYS A 34 26.99 9.42 -1.91
N ILE A 35 27.09 9.09 -3.19
CA ILE A 35 26.20 8.14 -3.86
C ILE A 35 27.04 6.96 -4.32
N ASN A 36 26.52 5.74 -4.13
CA ASN A 36 27.12 4.50 -4.63
C ASN A 36 26.03 3.50 -5.06
N ALA A 37 26.41 2.43 -5.73
CA ALA A 37 25.55 1.29 -6.06
C ALA A 37 26.07 0.01 -5.40
N SER A 38 26.10 0.01 -4.05
CA SER A 38 26.57 -1.14 -3.25
C SER A 38 25.48 -1.76 -2.36
N GLY A 39 24.28 -1.19 -2.32
CA GLY A 39 23.21 -1.66 -1.44
C GLY A 39 22.68 -3.05 -1.83
N THR A 40 22.57 -3.98 -0.89
CA THR A 40 22.09 -5.34 -1.17
C THR A 40 20.59 -5.54 -0.94
N SER A 41 19.93 -4.54 -0.35
CA SER A 41 18.51 -4.60 0.01
C SER A 41 17.91 -3.20 -0.08
N LEU A 42 16.62 -3.12 -0.43
CA LEU A 42 15.89 -1.86 -0.48
C LEU A 42 15.50 -1.40 0.94
N LYS A 43 16.39 -0.63 1.58
CA LYS A 43 16.16 0.03 2.88
C LYS A 43 16.11 1.55 2.69
N LYS A 44 15.96 2.29 3.79
CA LYS A 44 15.84 3.77 3.79
C LYS A 44 16.84 4.48 2.87
N LYS A 45 18.13 4.08 2.89
CA LYS A 45 19.18 4.72 2.08
C LYS A 45 19.07 4.44 0.57
N GLN A 46 18.39 3.36 0.21
CA GLN A 46 18.18 2.89 -1.15
C GLN A 46 16.86 3.38 -1.76
N VAL A 47 16.02 4.06 -0.95
CA VAL A 47 14.78 4.65 -1.45
C VAL A 47 15.06 6.02 -2.04
N TRP A 48 14.66 6.16 -3.29
CA TRP A 48 14.65 7.39 -4.07
C TRP A 48 13.21 7.74 -4.44
N THR A 49 12.91 9.02 -4.56
CA THR A 49 11.64 9.53 -5.06
C THR A 49 11.88 10.06 -6.46
N ILE A 50 11.19 9.49 -7.45
CA ILE A 50 11.12 10.08 -8.77
C ILE A 50 10.00 11.12 -8.75
N GLU A 51 10.39 12.40 -8.77
CA GLU A 51 9.49 13.54 -8.80
C GLU A 51 9.31 13.99 -10.25
N GLN A 52 8.06 14.09 -10.69
CA GLN A 52 7.74 14.45 -12.08
C GLN A 52 7.59 15.96 -12.22
N ASP A 53 8.13 16.51 -13.30
CA ASP A 53 7.83 17.89 -13.67
C ASP A 53 6.38 18.00 -14.16
N LYS A 54 5.69 19.07 -13.77
CA LYS A 54 4.26 19.30 -14.12
C LYS A 54 4.08 19.76 -15.56
N ARG A 55 5.12 20.30 -16.19
CA ARG A 55 5.06 20.99 -17.49
C ARG A 55 5.90 20.32 -18.56
N ALA A 56 7.05 19.76 -18.19
CA ALA A 56 7.97 19.09 -19.11
C ALA A 56 8.00 17.57 -18.89
N ASP A 57 8.38 16.82 -19.93
CA ASP A 57 8.58 15.36 -19.88
C ASP A 57 9.96 15.04 -19.27
N VAL A 58 10.22 15.57 -18.07
CA VAL A 58 11.44 15.36 -17.30
C VAL A 58 11.10 14.97 -15.87
N VAL A 59 12.08 14.40 -15.18
CA VAL A 59 11.98 13.95 -13.79
C VAL A 59 13.18 14.40 -12.99
N TYR A 60 13.01 14.40 -11.66
CA TYR A 60 14.06 14.63 -10.68
C TYR A 60 14.14 13.40 -9.77
N ILE A 61 15.36 12.98 -9.44
CA ILE A 61 15.59 11.77 -8.63
C ILE A 61 16.09 12.21 -7.25
N ARG A 62 15.19 12.17 -6.26
CA ARG A 62 15.44 12.71 -4.91
C ARG A 62 15.70 11.61 -3.90
N SER A 63 16.80 11.70 -3.18
CA SER A 63 17.17 10.77 -2.11
C SER A 63 16.26 10.90 -0.87
N HIS A 64 16.34 9.91 0.02
CA HIS A 64 15.69 9.95 1.34
C HIS A 64 16.14 11.11 2.25
N LEU A 65 17.24 11.81 1.92
CA LEU A 65 17.72 13.00 2.61
C LEU A 65 17.12 14.29 2.06
N GLY A 66 16.26 14.18 1.06
CA GLY A 66 15.68 15.32 0.37
C GLY A 66 16.62 15.97 -0.67
N ARG A 67 17.72 15.30 -1.03
CA ARG A 67 18.74 15.79 -1.98
C ARG A 67 18.57 15.19 -3.37
N TYR A 68 18.78 15.97 -4.43
CA TYR A 68 18.64 15.52 -5.81
C TYR A 68 19.94 14.95 -6.40
N LEU A 69 19.79 13.88 -7.18
CA LEU A 69 20.82 13.36 -8.06
C LEU A 69 21.09 14.39 -9.16
N SER A 70 22.35 14.61 -9.49
CA SER A 70 22.74 15.43 -10.65
C SER A 70 23.93 14.88 -11.42
N GLY A 71 24.01 15.25 -12.69
CA GLY A 71 25.13 14.98 -13.57
C GLY A 71 25.63 16.27 -14.20
N ASP A 72 26.91 16.60 -13.99
CA ASP A 72 27.51 17.82 -14.55
C ASP A 72 28.04 17.61 -15.99
N LYS A 73 28.51 18.70 -16.62
CA LYS A 73 29.09 18.69 -17.98
C LYS A 73 30.33 17.79 -18.15
N ASN A 74 30.99 17.41 -17.05
CA ASN A 74 32.16 16.53 -17.04
C ASN A 74 31.76 15.08 -16.69
N GLY A 75 30.46 14.81 -16.52
CA GLY A 75 29.90 13.53 -16.14
C GLY A 75 30.15 13.11 -14.70
N ASN A 76 30.48 14.04 -13.81
CA ASN A 76 30.51 13.77 -12.38
C ASN A 76 29.08 13.69 -11.84
N VAL A 77 28.84 12.73 -10.96
CA VAL A 77 27.55 12.55 -10.28
C VAL A 77 27.61 13.12 -8.88
N LYS A 78 26.58 13.85 -8.46
CA LYS A 78 26.42 14.38 -7.10
C LYS A 78 25.02 14.14 -6.55
N GLY A 79 24.91 14.29 -5.23
CA GLY A 79 23.67 14.11 -4.45
C GLY A 79 23.49 15.20 -3.40
N GLU A 80 23.86 16.43 -3.72
CA GLU A 80 24.04 17.52 -2.75
C GLU A 80 22.97 18.61 -2.84
N SER A 81 22.30 18.77 -3.99
CA SER A 81 21.35 19.86 -4.15
C SER A 81 20.06 19.60 -3.36
N GLU A 82 19.60 20.60 -2.61
CA GLU A 82 18.29 20.61 -1.94
C GLU A 82 17.15 21.05 -2.85
N GLU A 83 17.48 21.65 -4.00
CA GLU A 83 16.53 22.20 -4.97
C GLU A 83 16.77 21.62 -6.37
N PRO A 84 15.72 21.44 -7.18
CA PRO A 84 15.86 21.03 -8.57
C PRO A 84 16.52 22.13 -9.42
N GLY A 85 17.52 21.76 -10.21
CA GLY A 85 18.19 22.63 -11.18
C GLY A 85 18.38 21.93 -12.54
N GLU A 86 19.10 22.57 -13.46
CA GLU A 86 19.30 22.03 -14.82
C GLU A 86 20.15 20.75 -14.84
N ASP A 87 21.08 20.59 -13.90
CA ASP A 87 21.94 19.42 -13.81
C ASP A 87 21.23 18.24 -13.09
N GLU A 88 20.11 18.50 -12.42
CA GLU A 88 19.24 17.54 -11.72
C GLU A 88 18.08 17.01 -12.59
N GLN A 89 17.92 17.51 -13.82
CA GLN A 89 16.86 17.10 -14.74
C GLN A 89 17.25 15.85 -15.52
N PHE A 90 16.38 14.83 -15.51
CA PHE A 90 16.56 13.60 -16.28
C PHE A 90 15.37 13.30 -17.18
N ILE A 91 15.65 12.73 -18.35
CA ILE A 91 14.69 12.09 -19.26
C ILE A 91 14.83 10.58 -19.05
N ILE A 92 13.70 9.88 -18.96
CA ILE A 92 13.69 8.42 -18.84
C ILE A 92 13.59 7.81 -20.23
N GLU A 93 14.52 6.91 -20.55
CA GLU A 93 14.44 6.05 -21.73
C GLU A 93 14.21 4.60 -21.30
N TYR A 94 13.37 3.88 -22.04
CA TYR A 94 12.95 2.52 -21.71
C TYR A 94 13.64 1.51 -22.63
N ALA A 95 14.19 0.44 -22.04
CA ALA A 95 14.82 -0.63 -22.78
C ALA A 95 13.81 -1.32 -23.73
N GLN A 96 14.25 -1.56 -24.97
CA GLN A 96 13.41 -2.16 -26.03
C GLN A 96 13.56 -3.69 -26.11
N ASP A 97 14.45 -4.28 -25.30
CA ASP A 97 14.74 -5.71 -25.25
C ASP A 97 13.74 -6.51 -24.39
N GLY A 98 12.75 -5.84 -23.79
CA GLY A 98 11.75 -6.44 -22.92
C GLY A 98 12.20 -6.62 -21.46
N SER A 99 13.41 -6.17 -21.09
CA SER A 99 13.91 -6.22 -19.71
C SER A 99 13.11 -5.35 -18.74
N GLY A 100 12.49 -4.28 -19.25
CA GLY A 100 11.83 -3.27 -18.42
C GLY A 100 12.80 -2.34 -17.69
N CYS A 101 14.09 -2.38 -18.02
CA CYS A 101 15.08 -1.47 -17.44
C CYS A 101 14.92 -0.04 -17.96
N TRP A 102 15.30 0.91 -17.11
CA TRP A 102 15.22 2.35 -17.37
C TRP A 102 16.63 2.92 -17.44
N ALA A 103 16.86 3.82 -18.40
CA ALA A 103 18.06 4.64 -18.46
C ALA A 103 17.68 6.10 -18.14
N PHE A 104 18.52 6.77 -17.36
CA PHE A 104 18.29 8.16 -16.95
C PHE A 104 19.29 9.06 -17.66
N LYS A 105 18.79 9.83 -18.62
CA LYS A 105 19.59 10.76 -19.42
C LYS A 105 19.50 12.16 -18.84
N ASN A 106 20.61 12.78 -18.48
CA ASN A 106 20.61 14.17 -18.07
C ASN A 106 20.10 15.07 -19.22
N ALA A 107 19.06 15.86 -18.96
CA ALA A 107 18.34 16.60 -19.98
C ALA A 107 19.18 17.70 -20.65
N LYS A 108 20.13 18.30 -19.90
CA LYS A 108 20.98 19.40 -20.38
C LYS A 108 22.21 18.91 -21.13
N HIS A 109 22.91 17.92 -20.59
CA HIS A 109 24.21 17.45 -21.12
C HIS A 109 24.06 16.25 -22.06
N GLY A 110 22.91 15.56 -22.03
CA GLY A 110 22.61 14.43 -22.92
C GLY A 110 23.32 13.13 -22.57
N TYR A 111 23.96 13.05 -21.39
CA TYR A 111 24.66 11.86 -20.91
C TYR A 111 23.78 10.96 -20.05
N TYR A 112 24.07 9.65 -20.04
CA TYR A 112 23.33 8.66 -19.26
C TYR A 112 24.02 8.36 -17.93
N PHE A 113 23.20 8.28 -16.88
CA PHE A 113 23.61 7.94 -15.52
C PHE A 113 23.71 6.42 -15.32
N GLY A 114 24.88 5.97 -14.85
CA GLY A 114 25.16 4.55 -14.65
C GLY A 114 26.41 4.29 -13.82
N GLY A 115 26.68 3.01 -13.59
CA GLY A 115 27.90 2.53 -12.94
C GLY A 115 27.66 1.49 -11.84
N SER A 116 28.74 1.14 -11.16
CA SER A 116 28.77 0.12 -10.12
C SER A 116 29.59 0.60 -8.93
N GLU A 117 29.23 0.13 -7.74
CA GLU A 117 29.91 0.49 -6.48
C GLU A 117 30.06 2.02 -6.33
N ASP A 118 31.27 2.54 -6.12
CA ASP A 118 31.55 3.96 -6.00
C ASP A 118 31.88 4.65 -7.34
N GLN A 119 31.90 3.92 -8.45
CA GLN A 119 32.24 4.41 -9.78
C GLN A 119 31.00 4.83 -10.59
N LEU A 120 30.15 5.67 -9.99
CA LEU A 120 28.98 6.23 -10.65
C LEU A 120 29.34 7.45 -11.50
N ARG A 121 28.84 7.48 -12.74
CA ARG A 121 29.09 8.53 -13.73
C ARG A 121 27.82 8.88 -14.50
N CYS A 122 27.80 10.08 -15.08
CA CYS A 122 26.77 10.53 -16.02
C CYS A 122 27.46 11.03 -17.29
N TYR A 123 28.10 10.12 -18.03
CA TYR A 123 29.05 10.49 -19.10
C TYR A 123 28.81 9.78 -20.43
N GLU A 124 28.15 8.63 -20.42
CA GLU A 124 27.93 7.86 -21.64
C GLU A 124 26.95 8.58 -22.56
N LYS A 125 27.22 8.57 -23.87
CA LYS A 125 26.33 9.18 -24.89
C LYS A 125 25.22 8.25 -25.38
N SER A 126 25.29 6.98 -25.00
CA SER A 126 24.31 5.93 -25.26
C SER A 126 24.37 4.92 -24.13
N PRO A 127 23.24 4.35 -23.65
CA PRO A 127 23.26 3.39 -22.56
C PRO A 127 24.07 2.14 -22.90
N THR A 128 25.01 1.76 -22.03
CA THR A 128 25.59 0.43 -22.01
C THR A 128 24.93 -0.39 -20.90
N ASP A 129 25.41 -1.61 -20.64
CA ASP A 129 24.91 -2.46 -19.56
C ASP A 129 24.94 -1.81 -18.16
N LYS A 130 25.74 -0.74 -17.96
CA LYS A 130 25.90 -0.04 -16.68
C LYS A 130 24.88 1.09 -16.45
N GLU A 131 24.21 1.55 -17.50
CA GLU A 131 23.25 2.68 -17.46
C GLU A 131 21.79 2.19 -17.41
N TRP A 132 21.58 0.88 -17.52
CA TRP A 132 20.27 0.26 -17.39
C TRP A 132 19.97 -0.15 -15.94
N TRP A 133 18.93 0.46 -15.38
CA TRP A 133 18.49 0.23 -14.01
C TRP A 133 17.16 -0.53 -13.98
N THR A 134 17.08 -1.58 -13.17
CA THR A 134 15.79 -2.18 -12.80
C THR A 134 15.12 -1.31 -11.74
N VAL A 135 13.87 -0.90 -12.00
CA VAL A 135 13.08 -0.11 -11.05
C VAL A 135 12.26 -1.03 -10.15
N HIS A 136 12.52 -0.98 -8.85
CA HIS A 136 11.79 -1.69 -7.80
C HIS A 136 10.93 -0.69 -7.00
N LEU A 137 9.61 -0.78 -7.08
CA LEU A 137 8.70 0.08 -6.33
C LEU A 137 8.96 -0.05 -4.82
N ALA A 138 9.14 1.09 -4.15
CA ALA A 138 9.41 1.19 -2.71
C ALA A 138 8.16 1.63 -1.91
N ILE A 139 6.98 1.35 -2.45
CA ILE A 139 5.68 1.51 -1.78
C ILE A 139 5.20 0.17 -1.22
N HIS A 140 4.17 0.17 -0.38
CA HIS A 140 3.50 -1.07 -0.04
C HIS A 140 2.84 -1.66 -1.31
N PRO A 141 2.97 -2.98 -1.59
CA PRO A 141 2.49 -3.54 -2.85
C PRO A 141 0.96 -3.64 -2.94
N GLN A 142 0.25 -3.58 -1.82
CA GLN A 142 -1.21 -3.64 -1.78
C GLN A 142 -1.79 -2.23 -1.92
N VAL A 143 -2.43 -1.97 -3.06
CA VAL A 143 -2.84 -0.64 -3.52
C VAL A 143 -4.27 -0.66 -4.05
N ASN A 144 -4.85 0.53 -4.22
CA ASN A 144 -5.94 0.73 -5.14
C ASN A 144 -5.39 1.29 -6.46
N LEU A 145 -5.86 0.77 -7.58
CA LEU A 145 -5.35 1.11 -8.92
C LEU A 145 -6.40 1.90 -9.69
N MET A 146 -6.15 3.18 -9.95
CA MET A 146 -7.09 4.06 -10.65
C MET A 146 -6.63 4.30 -12.09
N ASN A 147 -7.51 4.11 -13.07
CA ASN A 147 -7.22 4.52 -14.45
C ASN A 147 -7.37 6.04 -14.63
N VAL A 148 -6.39 6.67 -15.28
CA VAL A 148 -6.33 8.12 -15.45
C VAL A 148 -7.43 8.64 -16.38
N ASN A 149 -7.72 7.96 -17.50
CA ASN A 149 -8.75 8.44 -18.42
C ASN A 149 -10.16 8.28 -17.87
N ARG A 150 -10.48 7.08 -17.35
CA ARG A 150 -11.82 6.73 -16.87
C ARG A 150 -12.14 7.39 -15.53
N ASN A 151 -11.12 7.75 -14.75
CA ASN A 151 -11.28 8.18 -13.36
C ASN A 151 -12.11 7.15 -12.57
N ARG A 152 -11.71 5.88 -12.70
CA ARG A 152 -12.33 4.70 -12.10
C ARG A 152 -11.26 3.76 -11.57
N TYR A 153 -11.61 2.99 -10.55
CA TYR A 153 -10.74 2.03 -9.88
C TYR A 153 -10.91 0.63 -10.47
N ALA A 154 -9.81 -0.11 -10.47
CA ALA A 154 -9.80 -1.53 -10.76
C ALA A 154 -10.38 -2.32 -9.58
N ARG A 155 -11.22 -3.31 -9.88
CA ARG A 155 -11.74 -4.28 -8.92
C ARG A 155 -11.85 -5.66 -9.55
N LEU A 156 -11.80 -6.69 -8.71
CA LEU A 156 -12.12 -8.06 -9.10
C LEU A 156 -13.62 -8.18 -9.40
N ASN A 157 -13.95 -8.68 -10.58
CA ASN A 157 -15.27 -9.24 -10.86
C ASN A 157 -15.19 -10.76 -10.74
N ALA A 158 -15.65 -11.31 -9.61
CA ALA A 158 -15.54 -12.73 -9.32
C ALA A 158 -16.34 -13.61 -10.28
N GLU A 159 -17.52 -13.15 -10.73
CA GLU A 159 -18.39 -13.89 -11.65
C GLU A 159 -17.81 -13.95 -13.06
N ALA A 160 -17.24 -12.84 -13.53
CA ALA A 160 -16.60 -12.76 -14.84
C ALA A 160 -15.16 -13.31 -14.86
N GLU A 161 -14.55 -13.52 -13.68
CA GLU A 161 -13.13 -13.86 -13.52
C GLU A 161 -12.17 -12.87 -14.21
N GLU A 162 -12.53 -11.58 -14.14
CA GLU A 162 -11.83 -10.47 -14.79
C GLU A 162 -11.54 -9.35 -13.78
N ILE A 163 -10.65 -8.43 -14.18
CA ILE A 163 -10.51 -7.13 -13.51
C ILE A 163 -11.28 -6.09 -14.31
N HIS A 164 -12.26 -5.45 -13.69
CA HIS A 164 -13.03 -4.35 -14.27
C HIS A 164 -12.54 -3.02 -13.71
N CYS A 165 -12.42 -2.01 -14.57
CA CYS A 165 -12.04 -0.65 -14.19
C CYS A 165 -13.22 0.33 -14.32
N ASP A 166 -14.26 0.06 -13.53
CA ASP A 166 -15.55 0.76 -13.56
C ASP A 166 -15.96 1.34 -12.19
N GLU A 167 -15.19 1.05 -11.15
CA GLU A 167 -15.52 1.37 -9.77
C GLU A 167 -15.28 2.86 -9.46
N VAL A 168 -16.23 3.54 -8.84
CA VAL A 168 -16.12 5.00 -8.59
C VAL A 168 -15.23 5.30 -7.39
N ILE A 169 -15.34 4.46 -6.36
CA ILE A 169 -14.54 4.53 -5.14
C ILE A 169 -14.02 3.12 -4.80
N PRO A 170 -12.77 2.95 -4.36
CA PRO A 170 -12.23 1.61 -4.17
C PRO A 170 -12.76 1.00 -2.86
N TRP A 171 -13.98 0.49 -2.87
CA TRP A 171 -14.68 -0.10 -1.72
C TRP A 171 -14.66 -1.61 -1.79
N GLY A 172 -14.72 -2.27 -0.63
CA GLY A 172 -14.70 -3.72 -0.53
C GLY A 172 -13.30 -4.33 -0.70
N GLN A 173 -13.27 -5.65 -0.55
CA GLN A 173 -12.06 -6.45 -0.72
C GLN A 173 -11.65 -6.60 -2.19
N ASP A 174 -12.61 -6.54 -3.11
CA ASP A 174 -12.42 -6.70 -4.54
C ASP A 174 -11.64 -5.55 -5.18
N ALA A 175 -11.67 -4.35 -4.57
CA ALA A 175 -10.84 -3.22 -4.99
C ALA A 175 -9.35 -3.32 -4.56
N LEU A 176 -8.97 -4.35 -3.80
CA LEU A 176 -7.59 -4.59 -3.39
C LEU A 176 -6.78 -5.22 -4.53
N ILE A 177 -5.76 -4.50 -5.00
CA ILE A 177 -4.82 -4.98 -6.02
C ILE A 177 -3.43 -5.10 -5.38
N THR A 178 -2.75 -6.22 -5.62
CA THR A 178 -1.34 -6.41 -5.21
C THR A 178 -0.44 -6.31 -6.45
N ILE A 179 0.47 -5.34 -6.44
CA ILE A 179 1.49 -5.15 -7.48
C ILE A 179 2.74 -5.92 -7.07
N GLU A 180 2.80 -7.19 -7.51
CA GLU A 180 3.78 -8.17 -7.05
C GLU A 180 5.08 -8.10 -7.85
N PHE A 181 6.22 -7.81 -7.21
CA PHE A 181 7.53 -7.78 -7.89
C PHE A 181 8.11 -9.19 -8.06
N ARG A 182 8.29 -9.63 -9.30
CA ARG A 182 8.79 -10.98 -9.67
C ARG A 182 9.72 -10.88 -10.88
N ASP A 183 10.90 -11.48 -10.76
CA ASP A 183 11.89 -11.56 -11.84
C ASP A 183 12.19 -10.22 -12.53
N ASN A 184 12.38 -9.16 -11.74
CA ASN A 184 12.60 -7.79 -12.20
C ASN A 184 11.41 -7.16 -12.96
N ARG A 185 10.23 -7.79 -12.88
CA ARG A 185 8.96 -7.37 -13.49
C ARG A 185 7.86 -7.34 -12.42
N TYR A 186 6.64 -7.03 -12.83
CA TYR A 186 5.49 -6.94 -11.94
C TYR A 186 4.35 -7.82 -12.41
N ALA A 187 3.66 -8.47 -11.48
CA ALA A 187 2.38 -9.09 -11.72
C ALA A 187 1.27 -8.25 -11.06
N VAL A 188 0.09 -8.20 -11.71
CA VAL A 188 -1.11 -7.59 -11.13
C VAL A 188 -1.95 -8.72 -10.56
N LYS A 189 -2.14 -8.71 -9.23
CA LYS A 189 -2.82 -9.79 -8.51
C LYS A 189 -4.05 -9.25 -7.79
N THR A 190 -5.14 -10.01 -7.82
CA THR A 190 -6.39 -9.66 -7.15
C THR A 190 -6.44 -10.21 -5.71
N CYS A 191 -7.46 -9.81 -4.96
CA CYS A 191 -7.65 -10.20 -3.56
C CYS A 191 -7.84 -11.71 -3.34
N ASP A 192 -8.22 -12.47 -4.38
CA ASP A 192 -8.38 -13.92 -4.35
C ASP A 192 -7.09 -14.69 -4.74
N ASN A 193 -5.96 -13.98 -4.83
CA ASN A 193 -4.64 -14.52 -5.10
C ASN A 193 -4.42 -15.00 -6.56
N ARG A 194 -5.28 -14.60 -7.53
CA ARG A 194 -5.06 -14.83 -8.97
C ARG A 194 -4.36 -13.67 -9.68
N TYR A 195 -3.61 -13.99 -10.73
CA TYR A 195 -2.84 -13.08 -11.56
C TYR A 195 -3.60 -12.66 -12.83
N LEU A 196 -3.46 -11.39 -13.22
CA LEU A 196 -3.98 -10.87 -14.49
C LEU A 196 -3.10 -11.34 -15.65
N HIS A 197 -3.66 -12.19 -16.51
CA HIS A 197 -3.08 -12.53 -17.79
C HIS A 197 -3.26 -11.39 -18.79
N ARG A 198 -2.30 -11.20 -19.71
CA ARG A 198 -2.30 -10.11 -20.71
C ARG A 198 -3.57 -10.03 -21.58
N GLU A 199 -4.29 -11.14 -21.73
CA GLU A 199 -5.52 -11.22 -22.51
C GLU A 199 -6.80 -10.87 -21.71
N GLY A 200 -6.68 -10.61 -20.40
CA GLY A 200 -7.75 -10.10 -19.53
C GLY A 200 -8.33 -11.10 -18.52
N ARG A 201 -8.04 -12.39 -18.69
CA ARG A 201 -8.45 -13.46 -17.76
C ARG A 201 -7.59 -13.51 -16.50
N LEU A 202 -8.14 -14.04 -15.41
CA LEU A 202 -7.40 -14.34 -14.19
C LEU A 202 -6.87 -15.79 -14.18
N VAL A 203 -5.65 -15.99 -13.68
CA VAL A 203 -4.98 -17.31 -13.62
C VAL A 203 -4.30 -17.55 -12.27
N GLY A 204 -4.16 -18.82 -11.87
CA GLY A 204 -3.57 -19.18 -10.58
C GLY A 204 -2.03 -19.15 -10.54
N GLU A 205 -1.37 -19.21 -11.70
CA GLU A 205 0.08 -19.35 -11.80
C GLU A 205 0.74 -18.20 -12.56
N LEU A 206 1.96 -17.86 -12.16
CA LEU A 206 2.80 -16.90 -12.87
C LEU A 206 3.29 -17.49 -14.19
N SER A 207 3.34 -16.65 -15.21
CA SER A 207 3.96 -16.96 -16.49
C SER A 207 4.49 -15.67 -17.14
N ALA A 208 5.16 -15.79 -18.28
CA ALA A 208 5.56 -14.62 -19.06
C ALA A 208 4.36 -13.73 -19.46
N ASP A 209 3.15 -14.30 -19.53
CA ASP A 209 1.93 -13.59 -19.92
C ASP A 209 1.18 -12.94 -18.75
N THR A 210 1.67 -13.11 -17.52
CA THR A 210 1.15 -12.41 -16.32
C THR A 210 2.15 -11.39 -15.77
N LEU A 211 3.29 -11.21 -16.45
CA LEU A 211 4.36 -10.31 -16.05
C LEU A 211 4.40 -9.09 -16.96
N TYR A 212 4.53 -7.93 -16.32
CA TYR A 212 4.51 -6.62 -16.94
C TYR A 212 5.76 -5.83 -16.53
N THR A 213 6.31 -5.06 -17.47
CA THR A 213 7.28 -4.01 -17.15
C THR A 213 6.53 -2.70 -16.90
N LEU A 214 7.16 -1.78 -16.16
CA LEU A 214 6.59 -0.47 -15.90
C LEU A 214 7.23 0.57 -16.82
N GLU A 215 6.41 1.45 -17.37
CA GLU A 215 6.84 2.69 -17.98
C GLU A 215 6.08 3.85 -17.33
N MET A 216 6.76 4.98 -17.09
CA MET A 216 6.16 6.18 -16.52
C MET A 216 5.98 7.26 -17.59
N LYS A 217 4.91 8.04 -17.47
CA LYS A 217 4.76 9.30 -18.22
C LYS A 217 4.66 10.46 -17.26
N SER A 218 5.38 11.54 -17.55
CA SER A 218 5.30 12.83 -16.86
C SER A 218 4.66 13.91 -17.74
N GLY A 219 4.47 15.11 -17.17
CA GLY A 219 3.75 16.22 -17.80
C GLY A 219 2.26 16.25 -17.46
N GLN A 220 1.44 16.73 -18.41
CA GLN A 220 0.01 17.04 -18.19
C GLN A 220 -0.83 15.82 -17.76
N HIS A 221 -0.45 14.63 -18.22
CA HIS A 221 -1.10 13.37 -17.90
C HIS A 221 -0.05 12.40 -17.40
N SER A 222 0.11 12.37 -16.08
CA SER A 222 1.07 11.50 -15.41
C SER A 222 0.45 10.19 -14.95
N GLY A 223 1.26 9.14 -14.92
CA GLY A 223 0.85 7.82 -14.48
C GLY A 223 1.89 6.74 -14.80
N ILE A 224 1.59 5.52 -14.40
CA ILE A 224 2.35 4.32 -14.73
C ILE A 224 1.55 3.50 -15.73
N ALA A 225 2.22 3.00 -16.76
CA ALA A 225 1.71 2.04 -17.72
C ALA A 225 2.37 0.66 -17.49
N PHE A 226 1.59 -0.40 -17.69
CA PHE A 226 2.04 -1.78 -17.57
C PHE A 226 2.16 -2.39 -18.96
N LYS A 227 3.36 -2.80 -19.35
CA LYS A 227 3.66 -3.34 -20.69
C LYS A 227 3.87 -4.85 -20.62
N ASP A 228 3.14 -5.59 -21.44
CA ASP A 228 3.21 -7.05 -21.52
C ASP A 228 4.45 -7.55 -22.28
N SER A 229 4.62 -8.87 -22.30
CA SER A 229 5.69 -9.58 -23.02
C SER A 229 5.70 -9.38 -24.54
N THR A 230 4.62 -8.83 -25.12
CA THR A 230 4.47 -8.55 -26.56
C THR A 230 4.63 -7.07 -26.91
N GLY A 231 4.94 -6.24 -25.92
CA GLY A 231 5.09 -4.79 -26.09
C GLY A 231 3.78 -4.03 -26.15
N ARG A 232 2.67 -4.62 -25.68
CA ARG A 232 1.35 -3.98 -25.57
C ARG A 232 1.08 -3.55 -24.13
N TYR A 233 0.39 -2.42 -23.95
CA TYR A 233 0.07 -1.87 -22.64
C TYR A 233 -1.32 -2.32 -22.17
N LEU A 234 -1.44 -2.52 -20.86
CA LEU A 234 -2.73 -2.66 -20.18
C LEU A 234 -3.58 -1.42 -20.44
N THR A 235 -4.85 -1.67 -20.77
CA THR A 235 -5.89 -0.67 -21.00
C THR A 235 -7.24 -1.27 -20.60
N ASN A 236 -8.32 -0.47 -20.66
CA ASN A 236 -9.65 -0.88 -20.19
C ASN A 236 -10.65 -0.95 -21.36
N VAL A 237 -11.04 -2.16 -21.76
CA VAL A 237 -11.72 -2.42 -23.02
C VAL A 237 -13.22 -2.70 -22.82
N GLY A 238 -14.04 -2.17 -23.73
CA GLY A 238 -15.48 -2.47 -23.78
C GLY A 238 -16.29 -1.74 -22.70
N SER A 239 -17.59 -2.08 -22.65
CA SER A 239 -18.57 -1.52 -21.72
C SER A 239 -18.23 -1.83 -20.27
N PHE A 240 -17.69 -3.02 -20.00
CA PHE A 240 -17.31 -3.49 -18.66
C PHE A 240 -15.91 -3.04 -18.22
N ALA A 241 -15.20 -2.27 -19.04
CA ALA A 241 -13.88 -1.77 -18.69
C ALA A 241 -12.85 -2.88 -18.39
N THR A 242 -12.97 -4.05 -19.02
CA THR A 242 -12.09 -5.19 -18.77
C THR A 242 -10.63 -4.81 -19.00
N MET A 243 -9.81 -4.97 -17.97
CA MET A 243 -8.38 -4.66 -18.00
C MET A 243 -7.62 -5.73 -18.78
N LYS A 244 -6.95 -5.35 -19.88
CA LYS A 244 -6.10 -6.25 -20.67
C LYS A 244 -5.10 -5.50 -21.55
N ALA A 245 -4.07 -6.20 -22.02
CA ALA A 245 -3.07 -5.64 -22.91
C ALA A 245 -3.59 -5.53 -24.34
N ARG A 246 -3.51 -4.34 -24.94
CA ARG A 246 -4.05 -4.11 -26.30
C ARG A 246 -3.22 -3.16 -27.14
N ASN A 247 -2.88 -1.99 -26.61
CA ASN A 247 -2.36 -0.88 -27.38
C ASN A 247 -0.83 -0.87 -27.37
N LYS A 248 -0.18 -0.42 -28.47
CA LYS A 248 1.30 -0.32 -28.57
C LYS A 248 1.85 1.05 -28.14
N THR A 249 0.97 1.97 -27.81
CA THR A 249 1.31 3.35 -27.46
C THR A 249 0.59 3.73 -26.17
N ILE A 250 1.25 4.53 -25.34
CA ILE A 250 0.67 5.02 -24.10
C ILE A 250 -0.14 6.29 -24.40
N SER A 251 -1.43 6.24 -24.11
CA SER A 251 -2.31 7.40 -23.97
C SER A 251 -2.86 7.44 -22.53
N LYS A 252 -3.83 8.32 -22.23
CA LYS A 252 -4.50 8.33 -20.91
C LYS A 252 -5.14 6.99 -20.55
N ASP A 253 -5.57 6.21 -21.56
CA ASP A 253 -6.24 4.94 -21.34
C ASP A 253 -5.31 3.87 -20.75
N GLU A 254 -4.00 4.00 -20.99
CA GLU A 254 -2.96 3.06 -20.52
C GLU A 254 -2.29 3.52 -19.21
N LEU A 255 -2.65 4.69 -18.70
CA LEU A 255 -2.06 5.27 -17.50
C LEU A 255 -2.88 4.95 -16.26
N TYR A 256 -2.20 4.56 -15.19
CA TYR A 256 -2.78 4.25 -13.90
C TYR A 256 -2.06 4.97 -12.76
N LEU A 257 -2.81 5.33 -11.73
CA LEU A 257 -2.30 5.84 -10.46
C LEU A 257 -2.39 4.73 -9.41
N LEU A 258 -1.29 4.55 -8.67
CA LEU A 258 -1.24 3.64 -7.53
C LEU A 258 -1.50 4.47 -6.28
N GLN A 259 -2.52 4.08 -5.51
CA GLN A 259 -2.91 4.75 -4.28
C GLN A 259 -2.88 3.78 -3.11
N ASP A 260 -2.58 4.30 -1.92
CA ASP A 260 -2.59 3.49 -0.70
C ASP A 260 -3.99 2.89 -0.47
N SER A 261 -4.05 1.57 -0.27
CA SER A 261 -5.29 0.90 0.10
C SER A 261 -5.55 1.12 1.58
N HIS A 262 -6.44 2.05 1.92
CA HIS A 262 -6.82 2.30 3.31
C HIS A 262 -7.54 1.10 3.93
N PRO A 263 -7.45 0.90 5.26
CA PRO A 263 -8.21 -0.15 5.93
C PRO A 263 -9.71 0.15 5.86
N GLN A 264 -10.49 -0.84 5.47
CA GLN A 264 -11.95 -0.80 5.54
C GLN A 264 -12.42 -1.78 6.58
N VAL A 265 -13.33 -1.34 7.44
CA VAL A 265 -13.72 -2.08 8.63
C VAL A 265 -15.23 -2.17 8.78
N THR A 266 -15.69 -3.20 9.48
CA THR A 266 -17.01 -3.20 10.11
C THR A 266 -16.86 -2.93 11.60
N LEU A 267 -17.92 -2.42 12.23
CA LEU A 267 -18.00 -2.30 13.68
C LEU A 267 -19.23 -3.06 14.17
N THR A 268 -19.04 -3.91 15.17
CA THR A 268 -20.13 -4.64 15.83
C THR A 268 -20.31 -4.11 17.25
N GLY A 269 -21.53 -3.70 17.60
CA GLY A 269 -21.86 -3.22 18.94
C GLY A 269 -22.04 -4.35 19.96
N HIS A 270 -22.22 -3.97 21.23
CA HIS A 270 -22.49 -4.90 22.34
C HIS A 270 -23.72 -5.81 22.15
N ASN A 271 -24.63 -5.41 21.27
CA ASN A 271 -25.84 -6.17 20.90
C ASN A 271 -25.59 -7.21 19.79
N GLY A 272 -24.33 -7.39 19.37
CA GLY A 272 -23.95 -8.33 18.30
C GLY A 272 -24.38 -7.89 16.90
N ARG A 273 -24.75 -6.62 16.72
CA ARG A 273 -25.22 -6.09 15.43
C ARG A 273 -24.21 -5.16 14.78
N PHE A 274 -24.16 -5.17 13.45
CA PHE A 274 -23.30 -4.29 12.67
C PHE A 274 -23.83 -2.86 12.66
N VAL A 275 -22.90 -1.92 12.83
CA VAL A 275 -23.10 -0.49 12.63
C VAL A 275 -23.35 -0.21 11.15
N SER A 276 -24.38 0.57 10.85
CA SER A 276 -24.88 0.79 9.50
C SER A 276 -25.37 2.21 9.26
N ILE A 277 -25.26 2.65 8.01
CA ILE A 277 -25.90 3.88 7.47
C ILE A 277 -27.21 3.58 6.68
N LYS A 278 -27.73 2.35 6.73
CA LYS A 278 -28.88 1.93 5.91
C LYS A 278 -30.19 2.61 6.32
N GLN A 279 -30.35 2.99 7.58
CA GLN A 279 -31.58 3.59 8.11
C GLN A 279 -31.68 5.11 7.94
N GLY A 280 -30.68 5.74 7.33
CA GLY A 280 -30.67 7.18 7.07
C GLY A 280 -29.36 7.83 7.50
N VAL A 281 -29.46 9.07 7.98
CA VAL A 281 -28.29 9.88 8.34
C VAL A 281 -27.67 9.43 9.65
N ASP A 282 -28.47 9.01 10.62
CA ASP A 282 -27.99 8.55 11.93
C ASP A 282 -27.48 7.11 11.86
N LEU A 283 -26.34 6.86 12.51
CA LEU A 283 -25.75 5.52 12.56
C LEU A 283 -26.45 4.66 13.61
N THR A 284 -26.67 3.40 13.23
CA THR A 284 -27.35 2.42 14.08
C THR A 284 -26.66 1.06 13.99
N ALA A 285 -26.43 0.42 15.14
CA ALA A 285 -25.97 -0.95 15.26
C ALA A 285 -27.17 -1.91 15.28
N ASN A 286 -27.67 -2.33 14.11
CA ASN A 286 -28.88 -3.15 14.01
C ASN A 286 -28.92 -4.12 12.82
N GLN A 287 -27.89 -4.17 11.98
CA GLN A 287 -27.84 -5.11 10.85
C GLN A 287 -27.22 -6.45 11.28
N ASP A 288 -27.68 -7.54 10.65
CA ASP A 288 -27.12 -8.89 10.78
C ASP A 288 -26.08 -9.21 9.70
N ASP A 289 -26.20 -8.56 8.54
CA ASP A 289 -25.37 -8.81 7.36
C ASP A 289 -24.52 -7.59 7.02
N VAL A 290 -23.39 -7.83 6.36
CA VAL A 290 -22.46 -6.79 5.90
C VAL A 290 -22.67 -6.55 4.41
N THR A 291 -22.99 -5.30 4.08
CA THR A 291 -22.89 -4.73 2.73
C THR A 291 -21.91 -3.56 2.75
N ASP A 292 -21.82 -2.81 1.65
CA ASP A 292 -21.03 -1.58 1.61
C ASP A 292 -21.46 -0.54 2.66
N LYS A 293 -22.72 -0.60 3.12
CA LYS A 293 -23.29 0.32 4.12
C LYS A 293 -22.90 0.01 5.57
N GLU A 294 -22.32 -1.16 5.81
CA GLU A 294 -21.80 -1.59 7.12
C GLU A 294 -20.26 -1.56 7.15
N SER A 295 -19.63 -1.31 6.00
CA SER A 295 -18.20 -1.13 5.85
C SER A 295 -17.83 0.35 5.88
N PHE A 296 -16.72 0.69 6.51
CA PHE A 296 -16.24 2.06 6.67
C PHE A 296 -14.73 2.12 6.48
N GLN A 297 -14.26 3.06 5.67
CA GLN A 297 -12.83 3.29 5.50
C GLN A 297 -12.30 4.15 6.64
N ILE A 298 -11.25 3.71 7.32
CA ILE A 298 -10.58 4.49 8.37
C ILE A 298 -9.43 5.28 7.75
N GLU A 299 -9.43 6.59 7.98
CA GLU A 299 -8.38 7.49 7.53
C GLU A 299 -7.75 8.18 8.74
N PHE A 300 -6.48 7.88 9.01
CA PHE A 300 -5.74 8.51 10.10
C PHE A 300 -5.11 9.82 9.64
N ASP A 301 -5.24 10.87 10.47
CA ASP A 301 -4.46 12.08 10.32
C ASP A 301 -3.00 11.82 10.75
N LYS A 302 -2.05 12.23 9.92
CA LYS A 302 -0.62 11.93 10.11
C LYS A 302 -0.02 12.62 11.34
N LYS A 303 -0.61 13.75 11.77
CA LYS A 303 -0.08 14.58 12.86
C LYS A 303 -0.70 14.23 14.20
N THR A 304 -2.03 14.24 14.27
CA THR A 304 -2.82 14.04 15.50
C THR A 304 -3.01 12.57 15.84
N LYS A 305 -2.90 11.66 14.84
CA LYS A 305 -3.21 10.23 14.95
C LYS A 305 -4.68 9.91 15.21
N CYS A 306 -5.55 10.93 15.31
CA CYS A 306 -6.98 10.74 15.27
C CYS A 306 -7.40 10.18 13.90
N CYS A 307 -8.53 9.49 13.86
CA CYS A 307 -9.07 8.91 12.64
C CYS A 307 -10.44 9.47 12.29
N ARG A 308 -10.80 9.37 11.01
CA ARG A 308 -12.15 9.63 10.49
C ARG A 308 -12.66 8.40 9.75
N PHE A 309 -13.96 8.16 9.83
CA PHE A 309 -14.61 7.04 9.17
C PHE A 309 -15.35 7.55 7.93
N ARG A 310 -14.87 7.17 6.75
CA ARG A 310 -15.53 7.44 5.48
C ARG A 310 -16.57 6.35 5.19
N THR A 311 -17.65 6.71 4.51
CA THR A 311 -18.72 5.81 4.06
C THR A 311 -18.65 5.57 2.55
N VAL A 312 -19.39 4.56 2.06
CA VAL A 312 -19.54 4.28 0.63
C VAL A 312 -20.13 5.47 -0.14
N ASP A 313 -20.94 6.32 0.49
CA ASP A 313 -21.48 7.54 -0.13
C ASP A 313 -20.48 8.71 -0.17
N ASN A 314 -19.21 8.44 0.14
CA ASN A 314 -18.13 9.41 0.26
C ASN A 314 -18.48 10.55 1.25
N LYS A 315 -19.10 10.17 2.37
CA LYS A 315 -19.36 11.03 3.53
C LYS A 315 -18.53 10.55 4.71
N PHE A 316 -18.49 11.37 5.75
CA PHE A 316 -17.79 11.03 6.98
C PHE A 316 -18.75 10.92 8.15
N TRP A 317 -18.38 10.05 9.09
CA TRP A 317 -18.97 10.06 10.43
C TRP A 317 -18.75 11.43 11.08
N THR A 318 -19.71 11.91 11.84
CA THR A 318 -19.64 13.18 12.55
C THR A 318 -20.51 13.17 13.79
N ILE A 319 -20.16 13.98 14.78
CA ILE A 319 -21.09 14.33 15.86
C ILE A 319 -22.15 15.30 15.33
N GLY A 320 -23.40 14.84 15.31
CA GLY A 320 -24.60 15.57 14.89
C GLY A 320 -25.36 16.22 16.06
N ASN A 321 -26.66 16.43 15.84
CA ASN A 321 -27.55 17.03 16.84
C ASN A 321 -27.70 16.13 18.07
N ALA A 322 -27.77 16.74 19.26
CA ALA A 322 -27.85 16.03 20.54
C ALA A 322 -26.77 14.94 20.71
N ASN A 323 -25.59 15.16 20.11
CA ASN A 323 -24.44 14.26 20.10
C ASN A 323 -24.69 12.88 19.43
N GLY A 324 -25.71 12.74 18.58
CA GLY A 324 -25.89 11.54 17.75
C GLY A 324 -24.77 11.40 16.72
N ILE A 325 -24.35 10.18 16.41
CA ILE A 325 -23.34 9.93 15.37
C ILE A 325 -24.03 9.80 14.01
N GLN A 326 -23.57 10.58 13.03
CA GLN A 326 -24.19 10.71 11.71
C GLN A 326 -23.20 10.45 10.58
N GLY A 327 -23.65 9.83 9.50
CA GLY A 327 -22.83 9.43 8.34
C GLY A 327 -22.95 10.38 7.15
N ALA A 328 -23.10 11.69 7.40
CA ALA A 328 -23.45 12.68 6.36
C ALA A 328 -22.47 13.85 6.24
N ALA A 329 -21.40 13.91 7.04
CA ALA A 329 -20.49 15.05 7.00
C ALA A 329 -19.68 15.13 5.69
N LYS A 330 -19.30 16.36 5.37
CA LYS A 330 -18.22 16.67 4.43
C LYS A 330 -16.91 16.82 5.20
N ASP A 331 -15.79 16.69 4.49
CA ASP A 331 -14.45 16.45 5.05
C ASP A 331 -13.80 17.58 5.88
N THR A 332 -14.52 18.67 6.18
CA THR A 332 -13.91 19.91 6.67
C THR A 332 -14.20 20.24 8.13
N SER A 333 -14.82 19.33 8.90
CA SER A 333 -15.27 19.60 10.28
C SER A 333 -14.40 18.88 11.31
N PRO A 334 -13.98 19.53 12.42
CA PRO A 334 -13.28 18.84 13.51
C PRO A 334 -14.14 17.75 14.18
N LYS A 335 -15.46 17.78 13.99
CA LYS A 335 -16.41 16.78 14.54
C LYS A 335 -16.34 15.41 13.87
N VAL A 336 -15.55 15.25 12.81
CA VAL A 336 -15.37 13.98 12.09
C VAL A 336 -14.25 13.11 12.65
N TYR A 337 -13.49 13.63 13.61
CA TYR A 337 -12.34 12.95 14.21
C TYR A 337 -12.73 12.17 15.46
N PHE A 338 -12.16 10.98 15.56
CA PHE A 338 -12.33 10.03 16.66
C PHE A 338 -10.97 9.43 17.04
N ASP A 339 -10.75 9.26 18.34
CA ASP A 339 -9.62 8.47 18.85
C ASP A 339 -10.04 7.01 19.03
N LEU A 340 -9.13 6.10 18.68
CA LEU A 340 -9.30 4.66 18.86
C LEU A 340 -8.57 4.21 20.13
N GLU A 341 -9.33 3.75 21.12
CA GLU A 341 -8.80 3.16 22.34
C GLU A 341 -8.96 1.64 22.32
N TRP A 342 -7.87 0.94 22.04
CA TRP A 342 -7.83 -0.53 21.98
C TRP A 342 -7.75 -1.16 23.37
N HIS A 343 -8.58 -2.18 23.58
CA HIS A 343 -8.63 -2.97 24.80
C HIS A 343 -7.86 -4.28 24.65
N SER A 344 -7.46 -4.88 25.78
CA SER A 344 -6.61 -6.07 25.80
C SER A 344 -7.20 -7.29 25.08
N ASN A 345 -8.53 -7.34 24.95
CA ASN A 345 -9.32 -8.38 24.30
C ASN A 345 -9.64 -8.11 22.82
N GLY A 346 -9.09 -7.04 22.23
CA GLY A 346 -9.29 -6.71 20.81
C GLY A 346 -10.54 -5.88 20.50
N PHE A 347 -11.32 -5.50 21.50
CA PHE A 347 -12.38 -4.50 21.32
C PHE A 347 -11.78 -3.09 21.28
N VAL A 348 -12.51 -2.16 20.68
CA VAL A 348 -12.13 -0.74 20.58
C VAL A 348 -13.24 0.14 21.13
N SER A 349 -12.86 1.19 21.86
CA SER A 349 -13.75 2.30 22.19
C SER A 349 -13.41 3.51 21.33
N LEU A 350 -14.44 4.22 20.88
CA LEU A 350 -14.29 5.42 20.05
C LEU A 350 -14.53 6.64 20.91
N LYS A 351 -13.53 7.51 21.05
CA LYS A 351 -13.69 8.80 21.74
C LYS A 351 -13.87 9.89 20.69
N ALA A 352 -14.97 10.62 20.75
CA ALA A 352 -15.30 11.63 19.77
C ALA A 352 -14.70 13.00 20.14
N SER A 353 -14.73 13.96 19.21
CA SER A 353 -14.15 15.30 19.40
C SER A 353 -14.74 16.11 20.57
N ASN A 354 -15.86 15.69 21.15
CA ASN A 354 -16.44 16.29 22.36
C ASN A 354 -15.91 15.68 23.66
N ASN A 355 -14.87 14.83 23.58
CA ASN A 355 -14.26 14.06 24.67
C ASN A 355 -15.14 12.96 25.29
N SER A 356 -16.33 12.69 24.73
CA SER A 356 -17.18 11.58 25.16
C SER A 356 -16.97 10.35 24.27
N TYR A 357 -17.13 9.17 24.87
CA TYR A 357 -17.16 7.90 24.17
C TYR A 357 -18.47 7.68 23.42
N VAL A 358 -18.36 7.08 22.24
CA VAL A 358 -19.48 6.59 21.44
C VAL A 358 -20.08 5.37 22.12
N THR A 359 -21.40 5.41 22.33
CA THR A 359 -22.19 4.32 22.91
C THR A 359 -23.29 3.90 21.96
N ALA A 360 -23.57 2.60 21.91
CA ALA A 360 -24.78 2.08 21.26
C ALA A 360 -25.92 2.00 22.28
N ARG A 361 -27.02 2.71 22.01
CA ARG A 361 -28.25 2.61 22.83
C ARG A 361 -28.96 1.27 22.60
N MET A 362 -29.97 0.97 23.42
CA MET A 362 -30.77 -0.26 23.32
C MET A 362 -31.45 -0.44 21.95
N ASN A 363 -31.80 0.66 21.28
CA ASN A 363 -32.37 0.65 19.93
C ASN A 363 -31.29 0.62 18.83
N GLY A 364 -30.01 0.50 19.19
CA GLY A 364 -28.87 0.49 18.27
C GLY A 364 -28.33 1.87 17.89
N SER A 365 -29.04 2.97 18.14
CA SER A 365 -28.57 4.31 17.77
C SER A 365 -27.27 4.69 18.48
N LEU A 366 -26.33 5.27 17.72
CA LEU A 366 -25.01 5.66 18.22
C LEU A 366 -24.99 7.12 18.69
N TYR A 367 -24.41 7.37 19.87
CA TYR A 367 -24.27 8.70 20.47
C TYR A 367 -22.91 8.88 21.15
N ALA A 368 -22.29 10.06 21.05
CA ALA A 368 -21.08 10.43 21.82
C ALA A 368 -21.48 11.16 23.11
N VAL A 369 -21.83 10.41 24.15
CA VAL A 369 -22.37 10.96 25.42
C VAL A 369 -21.81 10.31 26.68
N SER A 370 -21.03 9.24 26.56
CA SER A 370 -20.51 8.54 27.74
C SER A 370 -19.16 9.10 28.16
N ASP A 371 -18.95 9.35 29.45
CA ASP A 371 -17.65 9.79 29.98
C ASP A 371 -16.78 8.60 30.45
N THR A 372 -17.36 7.39 30.47
CA THR A 372 -16.68 6.16 30.91
C THR A 372 -16.90 5.02 29.91
N VAL A 373 -15.94 4.10 29.84
CA VAL A 373 -16.05 2.92 28.99
C VAL A 373 -16.66 1.77 29.78
N THR A 374 -17.87 1.37 29.40
CA THR A 374 -18.50 0.10 29.78
C THR A 374 -18.56 -0.82 28.56
N ASP A 375 -19.27 -1.94 28.66
CA ASP A 375 -19.43 -2.84 27.50
C ASP A 375 -20.24 -2.20 26.36
N LYS A 376 -21.07 -1.18 26.63
CA LYS A 376 -21.86 -0.48 25.59
C LYS A 376 -21.01 0.44 24.69
N GLU A 377 -19.85 0.86 25.17
CA GLU A 377 -18.88 1.70 24.46
C GLU A 377 -17.76 0.89 23.79
N LYS A 378 -17.82 -0.44 23.88
CA LYS A 378 -16.86 -1.35 23.24
C LYS A 378 -17.47 -1.89 21.95
N PHE A 379 -16.70 -1.75 20.87
CA PHE A 379 -17.04 -2.26 19.55
C PHE A 379 -16.00 -3.30 19.13
N MET A 380 -16.46 -4.37 18.48
CA MET A 380 -15.55 -5.25 17.76
C MET A 380 -15.29 -4.63 16.39
N LEU A 381 -14.04 -4.27 16.12
CA LEU A 381 -13.60 -3.70 14.84
C LEU A 381 -12.94 -4.79 13.99
N THR A 382 -13.49 -4.99 12.81
CA THR A 382 -13.12 -6.08 11.92
C THR A 382 -12.63 -5.54 10.59
N LEU A 383 -11.48 -6.00 10.11
CA LEU A 383 -10.89 -5.61 8.82
C LEU A 383 -11.55 -6.40 7.67
N VAL A 384 -12.02 -5.69 6.65
CA VAL A 384 -12.79 -6.23 5.51
C VAL A 384 -11.91 -6.41 4.28
N ASN A 385 -11.14 -5.39 3.91
CA ASN A 385 -10.43 -5.33 2.63
C ASN A 385 -8.98 -5.86 2.72
N ARG A 386 -8.75 -6.89 3.54
CA ARG A 386 -7.48 -7.62 3.63
C ARG A 386 -7.69 -9.13 3.78
N PRO A 387 -8.32 -9.81 2.80
CA PRO A 387 -8.36 -11.28 2.77
C PRO A 387 -6.95 -11.88 2.58
N ILE A 388 -6.03 -11.07 2.05
CA ILE A 388 -4.60 -11.34 1.97
C ILE A 388 -3.82 -10.15 2.55
N LEU A 389 -2.68 -10.45 3.17
CA LEU A 389 -1.78 -9.50 3.80
C LEU A 389 -0.37 -9.65 3.25
N VAL A 390 0.26 -8.52 2.97
CA VAL A 390 1.71 -8.38 2.92
C VAL A 390 2.11 -7.60 4.18
N LEU A 391 3.10 -8.09 4.92
CA LEU A 391 3.58 -7.42 6.12
C LEU A 391 4.96 -6.83 5.88
N LYS A 392 5.12 -5.55 6.21
CA LYS A 392 6.41 -4.86 6.15
C LYS A 392 6.71 -4.12 7.45
N GLY A 393 7.80 -4.52 8.09
CA GLY A 393 8.28 -3.89 9.31
C GLY A 393 9.37 -2.85 9.04
N GLN A 394 10.02 -2.39 10.12
CA GLN A 394 11.13 -1.45 10.05
C GLN A 394 12.34 -1.97 9.24
N TYR A 395 12.53 -3.29 9.20
CA TYR A 395 13.74 -3.92 8.66
C TYR A 395 13.56 -4.51 7.26
N GLY A 396 12.33 -4.62 6.78
CA GLY A 396 11.99 -5.24 5.49
C GLY A 396 10.62 -5.90 5.52
N PHE A 397 10.38 -6.75 4.54
CA PHE A 397 9.18 -7.56 4.46
C PHE A 397 9.27 -8.80 5.35
N VAL A 398 8.10 -9.32 5.72
CA VAL A 398 7.96 -10.63 6.33
C VAL A 398 7.84 -11.70 5.25
N GLY A 399 8.58 -12.79 5.41
CA GLY A 399 8.49 -13.97 4.56
C GLY A 399 9.31 -15.12 5.13
N PHE A 400 9.24 -16.29 4.51
CA PHE A 400 10.02 -17.45 4.90
C PHE A 400 11.52 -17.15 4.85
N LYS A 401 12.25 -17.57 5.89
CA LYS A 401 13.70 -17.38 5.99
C LYS A 401 14.43 -18.03 4.81
N THR A 402 14.02 -19.27 4.49
CA THR A 402 14.43 -20.02 3.31
C THR A 402 13.22 -20.78 2.76
N PRO A 403 13.20 -21.19 1.48
CA PRO A 403 12.03 -21.84 0.86
C PRO A 403 11.51 -23.08 1.61
N ASN A 404 12.39 -23.80 2.33
CA ASN A 404 12.06 -25.03 3.05
C ASN A 404 11.91 -24.82 4.57
N SER A 405 12.10 -23.61 5.08
CA SER A 405 11.97 -23.35 6.52
C SER A 405 10.55 -22.92 6.85
N PRO A 406 9.94 -23.44 7.93
CA PRO A 406 8.67 -22.92 8.42
C PRO A 406 8.85 -21.58 9.16
N LYS A 407 10.08 -21.20 9.55
CA LYS A 407 10.35 -19.95 10.27
C LYS A 407 10.31 -18.76 9.33
N LEU A 408 9.68 -17.69 9.78
CA LEU A 408 9.63 -16.41 9.07
C LEU A 408 10.75 -15.47 9.55
N ASP A 409 11.12 -14.56 8.66
CA ASP A 409 12.11 -13.50 8.86
C ASP A 409 11.47 -12.15 8.46
N CYS A 410 11.79 -11.07 9.16
CA CYS A 410 11.22 -9.74 8.93
C CYS A 410 12.16 -8.74 8.24
N ALA A 411 13.31 -9.19 7.72
CA ALA A 411 14.29 -8.37 7.03
C ALA A 411 14.42 -8.75 5.54
N ARG A 412 13.36 -9.34 4.97
CA ARG A 412 13.34 -9.81 3.58
C ARG A 412 13.18 -8.65 2.60
N SER A 413 13.78 -8.80 1.41
CA SER A 413 13.54 -7.91 0.27
C SER A 413 12.33 -8.31 -0.58
N VAL A 414 11.84 -9.54 -0.39
CA VAL A 414 10.67 -10.13 -1.03
C VAL A 414 9.73 -10.59 0.08
N TYR A 415 8.44 -10.36 -0.11
CA TYR A 415 7.38 -10.74 0.82
C TYR A 415 6.72 -12.06 0.42
N ASP A 416 6.16 -12.72 1.41
CA ASP A 416 5.14 -13.75 1.21
C ASP A 416 3.75 -13.16 1.46
N ILE A 417 2.76 -13.66 0.72
CA ILE A 417 1.36 -13.25 0.88
C ILE A 417 0.70 -14.19 1.89
N ILE A 418 0.22 -13.61 2.98
CA ILE A 418 -0.46 -14.32 4.07
C ILE A 418 -1.96 -14.26 3.83
N THR A 419 -2.66 -15.38 3.82
CA THR A 419 -4.12 -15.40 3.84
C THR A 419 -4.62 -15.07 5.24
N LEU A 420 -5.53 -14.11 5.35
CA LEU A 420 -6.13 -13.70 6.61
C LEU A 420 -7.57 -14.21 6.67
N SER A 421 -7.90 -14.97 7.71
CA SER A 421 -9.27 -15.40 7.99
C SER A 421 -9.71 -14.84 9.34
N GLN A 422 -10.89 -14.24 9.40
CA GLN A 422 -11.45 -13.67 10.60
C GLN A 422 -12.34 -14.69 11.33
N ASN A 423 -12.28 -14.70 12.66
CA ASN A 423 -13.17 -15.46 13.53
C ASN A 423 -14.35 -14.59 14.02
N PRO A 424 -15.49 -15.21 14.41
CA PRO A 424 -16.63 -14.48 14.98
C PRO A 424 -16.33 -13.69 16.26
N ASP A 425 -15.27 -14.05 16.98
CA ASP A 425 -14.83 -13.38 18.21
C ASP A 425 -13.92 -12.15 17.96
N GLY A 426 -13.72 -11.77 16.69
CA GLY A 426 -12.90 -10.61 16.30
C GLY A 426 -11.40 -10.91 16.18
N THR A 427 -10.98 -12.14 16.48
CA THR A 427 -9.60 -12.58 16.24
C THR A 427 -9.37 -12.98 14.79
N TYR A 428 -8.11 -13.08 14.40
CA TYR A 428 -7.68 -13.43 13.06
C TYR A 428 -6.74 -14.63 13.10
N CYS A 429 -6.81 -15.45 12.06
CA CYS A 429 -5.84 -16.50 11.80
C CYS A 429 -5.10 -16.17 10.52
N MET A 430 -3.78 -16.31 10.58
CA MET A 430 -2.87 -16.01 9.47
C MET A 430 -2.33 -17.32 8.91
N LYS A 431 -2.58 -17.58 7.63
CA LYS A 431 -2.14 -18.79 6.92
C LYS A 431 -1.08 -18.43 5.89
N ALA A 432 0.07 -19.10 5.95
CA ALA A 432 1.17 -18.88 5.03
C ALA A 432 0.94 -19.62 3.68
N PRO A 433 1.71 -19.28 2.63
CA PRO A 433 1.65 -19.95 1.33
C PRO A 433 1.88 -21.47 1.37
N ASN A 434 2.59 -21.98 2.37
CA ASN A 434 2.81 -23.43 2.53
C ASN A 434 1.57 -24.19 3.05
N GLY A 435 0.46 -23.50 3.28
CA GLY A 435 -0.80 -24.10 3.74
C GLY A 435 -0.94 -24.25 5.25
N ASN A 436 0.07 -23.84 6.04
CA ASN A 436 0.03 -23.89 7.50
C ASN A 436 -0.26 -22.52 8.11
N TYR A 437 -0.81 -22.52 9.32
CA TYR A 437 -1.03 -21.32 10.11
C TYR A 437 0.24 -20.86 10.81
N LEU A 438 0.43 -19.54 10.85
CA LEU A 438 1.44 -18.88 11.67
C LEU A 438 1.08 -19.09 13.13
N ALA A 439 2.03 -19.54 13.95
CA ALA A 439 1.86 -19.70 15.38
C ALA A 439 3.12 -19.27 16.15
N VAL A 440 2.94 -18.99 17.43
CA VAL A 440 4.07 -18.74 18.35
C VAL A 440 4.66 -20.08 18.76
N THR A 441 5.95 -20.25 18.49
CA THR A 441 6.71 -21.44 18.89
C THR A 441 7.16 -21.32 20.35
N SER A 442 7.67 -22.41 20.93
CA SER A 442 8.12 -22.44 22.33
C SER A 442 9.25 -21.46 22.65
N ASP A 443 10.04 -21.05 21.66
CA ASP A 443 11.11 -20.06 21.79
C ASP A 443 10.62 -18.60 21.60
N GLY A 444 9.32 -18.41 21.38
CA GLY A 444 8.68 -17.11 21.12
C GLY A 444 8.73 -16.66 19.66
N SER A 445 9.45 -17.34 18.77
CA SER A 445 9.48 -17.03 17.34
C SER A 445 8.17 -17.38 16.64
N ILE A 446 7.92 -16.79 15.47
CA ILE A 446 6.78 -17.15 14.60
C ILE A 446 7.21 -18.15 13.53
N ALA A 447 6.42 -19.22 13.40
CA ALA A 447 6.59 -20.24 12.36
C ALA A 447 5.25 -20.63 11.73
N ALA A 448 5.26 -20.97 10.44
CA ALA A 448 4.11 -21.52 9.72
C ALA A 448 4.22 -23.04 9.59
N GLU A 449 4.06 -23.73 10.70
CA GLU A 449 4.07 -25.20 10.78
C GLU A 449 2.79 -25.76 11.42
N ASN A 450 1.91 -24.88 11.91
CA ASN A 450 0.73 -25.32 12.62
C ASN A 450 -0.40 -25.67 11.64
N ALA A 451 -0.93 -26.89 11.75
CA ALA A 451 -2.10 -27.30 10.98
C ALA A 451 -3.40 -26.67 11.53
N THR A 452 -3.44 -26.34 12.83
CA THR A 452 -4.59 -25.72 13.46
C THR A 452 -4.50 -24.19 13.44
N PRO A 453 -5.64 -23.48 13.35
CA PRO A 453 -5.63 -22.02 13.40
C PRO A 453 -5.11 -21.51 14.75
N TYR A 454 -4.16 -20.57 14.72
CA TYR A 454 -3.69 -19.81 15.88
C TYR A 454 -4.25 -18.39 15.81
N LYS A 455 -4.74 -17.85 16.94
CA LYS A 455 -5.45 -16.58 16.95
C LYS A 455 -4.51 -15.39 17.21
N PHE A 456 -4.79 -14.31 16.50
CA PHE A 456 -4.15 -13.01 16.67
C PHE A 456 -5.20 -11.91 16.78
N ILE A 457 -4.86 -10.82 17.44
CA ILE A 457 -5.63 -9.58 17.45
C ILE A 457 -4.88 -8.57 16.58
N LEU A 458 -5.60 -7.91 15.67
CA LEU A 458 -5.06 -6.81 14.86
C LEU A 458 -5.57 -5.48 15.41
N GLU A 459 -4.64 -4.61 15.78
CA GLU A 459 -4.95 -3.30 16.35
C GLU A 459 -4.50 -2.20 15.37
N LEU A 460 -5.44 -1.57 14.68
CA LEU A 460 -5.13 -0.42 13.80
C LEU A 460 -4.61 0.76 14.63
N ARG A 461 -3.34 1.13 14.41
CA ARG A 461 -2.65 2.18 15.19
C ARG A 461 -2.30 3.42 14.37
N GLU A 462 -1.96 3.25 13.09
CA GLU A 462 -1.60 4.35 12.19
C GLU A 462 -2.20 4.14 10.79
N HIS A 463 -2.12 5.18 9.96
CA HIS A 463 -2.65 5.25 8.58
C HIS A 463 -2.54 3.95 7.78
N SER A 464 -1.35 3.36 7.74
CA SER A 464 -1.05 2.12 7.03
C SER A 464 -0.41 1.08 7.94
N LYS A 465 -0.59 1.16 9.27
CA LYS A 465 0.03 0.21 10.20
C LYS A 465 -0.89 -0.29 11.30
N PHE A 466 -0.78 -1.58 11.59
CA PHE A 466 -1.35 -2.18 12.80
C PHE A 466 -0.27 -2.82 13.66
N ALA A 467 -0.62 -3.05 14.92
CA ALA A 467 0.08 -3.99 15.78
C ALA A 467 -0.63 -5.34 15.71
N ILE A 468 0.13 -6.43 15.81
CA ILE A 468 -0.40 -7.80 15.83
C ILE A 468 -0.10 -8.38 17.20
N LYS A 469 -1.13 -8.75 17.96
CA LYS A 469 -0.99 -9.34 19.29
C LYS A 469 -1.31 -10.82 19.25
N ALA A 470 -0.44 -11.65 19.83
CA ALA A 470 -0.62 -13.10 19.88
C ALA A 470 -1.32 -13.54 21.18
N GLU A 471 -1.76 -14.80 21.25
CA GLU A 471 -2.44 -15.35 22.45
C GLU A 471 -1.59 -15.31 23.73
N ASN A 472 -0.25 -15.27 23.60
CA ASN A 472 0.65 -15.11 24.74
C ASN A 472 0.64 -13.69 25.34
N GLY A 473 -0.16 -12.76 24.80
CA GLY A 473 -0.32 -11.39 25.27
C GLY A 473 0.72 -10.41 24.70
N CYS A 474 1.72 -10.89 23.96
CA CYS A 474 2.77 -10.07 23.37
C CYS A 474 2.44 -9.67 21.92
N TYR A 475 2.97 -8.53 21.50
CA TYR A 475 2.96 -8.08 20.12
C TYR A 475 4.04 -8.79 19.29
N LEU A 476 3.74 -9.00 18.02
CA LEU A 476 4.72 -9.42 17.04
C LEU A 476 5.75 -8.31 16.85
N LYS A 477 7.01 -8.66 17.03
CA LYS A 477 8.17 -7.79 17.04
C LYS A 477 9.18 -8.28 16.01
N GLY A 478 9.62 -7.34 15.16
CA GLY A 478 10.75 -7.54 14.26
C GLY A 478 12.04 -7.02 14.89
N GLU A 479 13.15 -7.67 14.59
CA GLU A 479 14.49 -7.25 15.02
C GLU A 479 15.44 -7.07 13.84
N GLN A 480 16.49 -6.28 14.04
CA GLN A 480 17.42 -5.91 12.97
C GLN A 480 18.15 -7.11 12.34
N ASN A 481 18.32 -8.19 13.10
CA ASN A 481 18.91 -9.46 12.65
C ASN A 481 17.90 -10.36 11.89
N GLY A 482 16.67 -9.88 11.65
CA GLY A 482 15.62 -10.59 10.93
C GLY A 482 14.69 -11.43 11.82
N ILE A 483 14.94 -11.53 13.12
CA ILE A 483 14.08 -12.31 14.03
C ILE A 483 12.67 -11.72 14.04
N PHE A 484 11.68 -12.60 13.82
CA PHE A 484 10.26 -12.30 13.90
C PHE A 484 9.62 -13.15 15.00
N SER A 485 9.16 -12.50 16.07
CA SER A 485 8.75 -13.18 17.32
C SER A 485 7.58 -12.47 18.01
N ALA A 486 6.85 -13.17 18.88
CA ALA A 486 5.81 -12.60 19.74
C ALA A 486 6.37 -12.26 21.13
N THR A 487 7.24 -11.25 21.20
CA THR A 487 7.95 -10.84 22.42
C THR A 487 7.79 -9.35 22.75
N GLY A 488 7.10 -8.58 21.89
CA GLY A 488 6.90 -7.15 22.10
C GLY A 488 5.91 -6.86 23.22
N THR A 489 6.30 -6.04 24.20
CA THR A 489 5.44 -5.65 25.32
C THR A 489 4.78 -4.28 25.14
N GLU A 490 5.22 -3.51 24.13
CA GLU A 490 4.79 -2.14 23.87
C GLU A 490 4.64 -1.88 22.37
N ILE A 491 3.90 -0.82 22.05
CA ILE A 491 3.74 -0.33 20.67
C ILE A 491 4.89 0.63 20.33
N ASN A 492 5.73 0.24 19.38
CA ASN A 492 6.82 1.05 18.86
C ASN A 492 7.11 0.67 17.39
N ALA A 493 8.14 1.25 16.79
CA ALA A 493 8.47 1.02 15.38
C ALA A 493 8.79 -0.45 15.04
N ASN A 494 9.21 -1.26 16.01
CA ASN A 494 9.52 -2.67 15.83
C ASN A 494 8.31 -3.60 15.97
N THR A 495 7.20 -3.11 16.53
CA THR A 495 5.96 -3.87 16.75
C THR A 495 4.80 -3.41 15.85
N LEU A 496 5.08 -2.47 14.95
CA LEU A 496 4.14 -1.98 13.94
C LEU A 496 4.48 -2.54 12.56
N TRP A 497 3.43 -2.96 11.85
CA TRP A 497 3.53 -3.61 10.54
C TRP A 497 2.72 -2.83 9.52
N GLU A 498 3.38 -2.40 8.46
CA GLU A 498 2.74 -1.83 7.27
C GLU A 498 2.01 -2.94 6.49
N TYR A 499 0.82 -2.63 5.97
CA TYR A 499 -0.14 -3.56 5.35
C TYR A 499 -0.83 -2.99 4.10
#